data_AF-A0A3B9T178-F1
#
_entry.id   AF-A0A3B9T178-F1
#
_cell.length_a   1.000
_cell.length_b   1.000
_cell.length_c   1.000
_cell.angle_alpha   90.00
_cell.angle_beta   90.00
_cell.angle_gamma   90.00
#
_symmetry.space_group_name_H-M   'P 1'
#
loop_
_entity.id
_entity.type
_entity.pdbx_description
1 polymer ?
#
loop_
_entity_poly.entity_id
_entity_poly.type
_entity_poly.pdbx_seq_one_letter_code
_entity_poly.pdbx_strand_id
1 'polypeptide(L)'
;MKPFFPLLSVCLLLTGCTDIRTRLSPDLLAAETGTPCRFAAHTTQEDRVIIAEAASPLLFPDALQNASGAEISAGHLSLLAVSGNPCTVMQELLQNGLLAPTCPVLFVPQHACDKLVQDQLPDPARLQAAADTGQIPVRTADIILGDLWEGSGITAIPVQTGETFSLSLWDTEQQYAVLSESACRGLALLCGRWQQFRFHNGQTVCSVTKQALRCTVSGTASHLCFTFSGKLSVSPPTDGAAEILTAMLREAFEQTAGASGADLLFLRETAARDGISEASACTPSEWRCILKNADCRIQITA
;
A
#
# COMPACT_ATOMS: atom_id res chain seq x y z
N MET A 1 77.38 28.19 18.39
CA MET A 1 76.31 28.81 19.21
C MET A 1 75.30 29.46 18.28
N LYS A 2 74.00 29.36 18.65
CA LYS A 2 72.76 29.70 17.90
C LYS A 2 72.20 28.55 17.00
N PRO A 3 70.86 28.41 16.92
CA PRO A 3 70.14 27.29 17.57
C PRO A 3 69.09 26.55 16.70
N PHE A 4 68.51 25.48 17.28
CA PHE A 4 67.10 25.01 17.20
C PHE A 4 66.50 24.42 15.89
N PHE A 5 66.24 23.09 15.95
CA PHE A 5 64.98 22.33 15.72
C PHE A 5 63.77 23.02 15.03
N PRO A 6 62.82 22.28 14.42
CA PRO A 6 62.90 21.04 13.62
C PRO A 6 62.15 21.18 12.25
N LEU A 7 62.53 20.32 11.29
CA LEU A 7 61.81 20.07 10.03
C LEU A 7 60.50 19.28 10.26
N LEU A 8 59.58 19.82 11.07
CA LEU A 8 58.29 19.17 11.35
C LEU A 8 57.15 20.18 11.24
N SER A 9 56.94 20.77 10.06
CA SER A 9 55.80 21.66 9.82
C SER A 9 55.30 21.71 8.37
N VAL A 10 55.66 20.79 7.47
CA VAL A 10 55.13 20.83 6.09
C VAL A 10 54.78 19.44 5.52
N CYS A 11 54.08 18.62 6.30
CA CYS A 11 53.34 17.45 5.79
C CYS A 11 51.91 17.40 6.35
N LEU A 12 51.24 18.56 6.43
CA LEU A 12 49.84 18.68 6.85
C LEU A 12 48.97 19.38 5.78
N LEU A 13 49.37 19.27 4.50
CA LEU A 13 48.64 19.84 3.37
C LEU A 13 48.63 18.87 2.18
N LEU A 14 48.11 17.66 2.39
CA LEU A 14 47.64 16.81 1.30
C LEU A 14 46.33 16.14 1.72
N THR A 15 45.24 16.83 1.36
CA THR A 15 43.98 16.26 0.87
C THR A 15 43.34 15.15 1.71
N GLY A 16 42.88 15.51 2.91
CA GLY A 16 41.63 14.95 3.39
C GLY A 16 40.51 15.50 2.50
N CYS A 17 40.31 14.90 1.33
CA CYS A 17 39.03 14.97 0.64
C CYS A 17 38.04 14.23 1.54
N THR A 18 37.53 14.89 2.58
CA THR A 18 36.23 14.52 3.12
C THR A 18 35.28 14.69 1.95
N ASP A 19 34.94 13.58 1.31
CA ASP A 19 33.89 13.48 0.31
C ASP A 19 32.60 13.87 1.03
N ILE A 20 32.35 15.18 1.16
CA ILE A 20 31.07 15.73 1.58
C ILE A 20 30.17 15.47 0.38
N ARG A 21 29.79 14.20 0.18
CA ARG A 21 28.76 13.86 -0.79
C ARG A 21 27.52 14.61 -0.33
N THR A 22 27.00 15.45 -1.21
CA THR A 22 25.65 16.00 -1.02
C THR A 22 24.72 14.83 -0.77
N ARG A 23 23.89 14.94 0.27
CA ARG A 23 22.91 13.91 0.60
C ARG A 23 21.55 14.37 0.11
N LEU A 24 20.95 13.59 -0.77
CA LEU A 24 19.61 13.82 -1.29
C LEU A 24 18.64 12.85 -0.63
N SER A 25 17.48 13.37 -0.26
CA SER A 25 16.41 12.62 0.37
C SER A 25 15.17 12.68 -0.51
N PRO A 26 14.91 11.66 -1.33
CA PRO A 26 13.74 11.64 -2.18
C PRO A 26 12.44 11.67 -1.37
N ASP A 27 11.46 12.44 -1.84
CA ASP A 27 10.10 12.50 -1.30
C ASP A 27 9.11 11.67 -2.12
N LEU A 28 9.33 11.55 -3.44
CA LEU A 28 8.58 10.64 -4.31
C LEU A 28 9.55 9.69 -5.01
N LEU A 29 9.17 8.43 -5.08
CA LEU A 29 9.89 7.42 -5.83
C LEU A 29 8.94 6.72 -6.79
N ALA A 30 9.30 6.70 -8.07
CA ALA A 30 8.69 5.88 -9.08
C ALA A 30 9.63 4.74 -9.48
N ALA A 31 9.06 3.55 -9.67
CA ALA A 31 9.77 2.38 -10.15
C ALA A 31 8.98 1.70 -11.28
N GLU A 32 9.68 1.31 -12.34
CA GLU A 32 9.15 0.48 -13.42
C GLU A 32 9.86 -0.86 -13.36
N THR A 33 9.08 -1.91 -13.10
CA THR A 33 9.62 -3.27 -12.99
C THR A 33 9.88 -3.82 -14.37
N GLY A 34 11.05 -4.44 -14.57
CA GLY A 34 11.47 -4.96 -15.87
C GLY A 34 12.96 -5.26 -15.87
N THR A 35 13.52 -5.56 -17.04
CA THR A 35 14.97 -5.67 -17.20
C THR A 35 15.39 -4.87 -18.44
N PRO A 36 16.05 -3.70 -18.27
CA PRO A 36 16.41 -3.08 -17.00
C PRO A 36 15.20 -2.56 -16.20
N CYS A 37 15.34 -2.48 -14.88
CA CYS A 37 14.44 -1.72 -14.02
C CYS A 37 14.75 -0.23 -14.18
N ARG A 38 13.73 0.61 -14.19
CA ARG A 38 13.88 2.06 -14.26
C ARG A 38 13.34 2.71 -13.00
N PHE A 39 14.03 3.74 -12.55
CA PHE A 39 13.71 4.50 -11.34
C PHE A 39 13.68 5.98 -11.65
N ALA A 40 12.73 6.69 -11.05
CA ALA A 40 12.73 8.14 -11.00
C ALA A 40 12.48 8.59 -9.56
N ALA A 41 13.32 9.49 -9.05
CA ALA A 41 13.24 9.99 -7.69
C ALA A 41 13.13 11.51 -7.73
N HIS A 42 12.06 12.05 -7.16
CA HIS A 42 11.92 13.49 -6.94
C HIS A 42 12.55 13.87 -5.61
N THR A 43 13.25 15.00 -5.58
CA THR A 43 13.92 15.53 -4.39
C THR A 43 13.50 16.99 -4.16
N THR A 44 12.67 17.23 -3.15
CA THR A 44 12.24 18.57 -2.74
C THR A 44 13.38 19.55 -2.41
N GLN A 45 14.54 19.05 -2.00
CA GLN A 45 15.69 19.88 -1.62
C GLN A 45 16.27 20.67 -2.81
N GLU A 46 16.23 20.07 -4.00
CA GLU A 46 16.76 20.65 -5.24
C GLU A 46 15.67 20.87 -6.30
N ASP A 47 14.42 20.54 -5.99
CA ASP A 47 13.27 20.52 -6.91
C ASP A 47 13.63 19.83 -8.24
N ARG A 48 14.17 18.61 -8.10
CA ARG A 48 14.80 17.87 -9.19
C ARG A 48 14.33 16.43 -9.20
N VAL A 49 14.09 15.92 -10.41
CA VAL A 49 13.90 14.49 -10.68
C VAL A 49 15.21 13.87 -11.15
N ILE A 50 15.62 12.79 -10.51
CA ILE A 50 16.76 11.95 -10.87
C ILE A 50 16.22 10.69 -11.51
N ILE A 51 16.71 10.34 -12.70
CA ILE A 51 16.33 9.12 -13.41
C ILE A 51 17.54 8.20 -13.44
N ALA A 52 17.31 6.92 -13.17
CA ALA A 52 18.34 5.90 -13.27
C ALA A 52 17.76 4.58 -13.78
N GLU A 53 18.63 3.75 -14.32
CA GLU A 53 18.32 2.38 -14.71
C GLU A 53 19.27 1.42 -14.00
N ALA A 54 18.76 0.25 -13.65
CA ALA A 54 19.52 -0.81 -13.01
C ALA A 54 19.08 -2.18 -13.50
N ALA A 55 19.99 -3.15 -13.50
CA ALA A 55 19.68 -4.52 -13.91
C ALA A 55 18.69 -5.23 -12.96
N SER A 56 18.57 -4.76 -11.72
CA SER A 56 17.72 -5.33 -10.66
C SER A 56 17.30 -4.24 -9.67
N PRO A 57 16.14 -4.36 -8.99
CA PRO A 57 15.74 -3.44 -7.92
C PRO A 57 16.74 -3.30 -6.78
N LEU A 58 17.55 -4.32 -6.53
CA LEU A 58 18.63 -4.28 -5.53
C LEU A 58 19.68 -3.18 -5.79
N LEU A 59 19.91 -2.86 -7.05
CA LEU A 59 20.92 -1.89 -7.47
C LEU A 59 20.38 -0.46 -7.54
N PHE A 60 19.13 -0.25 -7.15
CA PHE A 60 18.47 1.06 -7.11
C PHE A 60 19.31 2.14 -6.41
N PRO A 61 19.88 1.92 -5.21
CA PRO A 61 20.59 2.98 -4.47
C PRO A 61 21.82 3.43 -5.22
N ASP A 62 22.60 2.47 -5.71
CA ASP A 62 23.81 2.70 -6.49
C ASP A 62 23.48 3.40 -7.82
N ALA A 63 22.39 3.00 -8.49
CA ALA A 63 21.96 3.59 -9.74
C ALA A 63 21.59 5.08 -9.56
N LEU A 64 20.80 5.41 -8.53
CA LEU A 64 20.47 6.81 -8.23
C LEU A 64 21.69 7.60 -7.75
N GLN A 65 22.56 7.01 -6.93
CA GLN A 65 23.78 7.67 -6.48
C GLN A 65 24.70 8.01 -7.66
N ASN A 66 24.88 7.08 -8.59
CA ASN A 66 25.68 7.30 -9.80
C ASN A 66 25.04 8.36 -10.72
N ALA A 67 23.72 8.39 -10.84
CA ALA A 67 23.01 9.37 -11.66
C ALA A 67 22.99 10.78 -11.04
N SER A 68 22.93 10.88 -9.71
CA SER A 68 22.86 12.15 -9.00
C SER A 68 24.21 12.76 -8.66
N GLY A 69 25.25 11.93 -8.50
CA GLY A 69 26.52 12.32 -7.90
C GLY A 69 26.45 12.51 -6.38
N ALA A 70 25.34 12.11 -5.75
CA ALA A 70 25.00 12.37 -4.35
C ALA A 70 24.69 11.08 -3.59
N GLU A 71 24.88 11.07 -2.27
CA GLU A 71 24.38 9.98 -1.42
C GLU A 71 22.84 10.05 -1.35
N ILE A 72 22.16 8.91 -1.51
CA ILE A 72 20.69 8.84 -1.44
C ILE A 72 20.26 8.35 -0.06
N SER A 73 19.40 9.11 0.61
CA SER A 73 18.84 8.82 1.93
C SER A 73 17.32 8.69 1.84
N ALA A 74 16.79 7.46 1.81
CA ALA A 74 15.37 7.22 1.51
C ALA A 74 14.42 7.25 2.73
N GLY A 75 14.73 8.05 3.76
CA GLY A 75 14.02 8.01 5.04
C GLY A 75 12.60 8.62 5.08
N HIS A 76 12.16 9.37 4.06
CA HIS A 76 10.91 10.15 4.11
C HIS A 76 10.09 10.09 2.81
N LEU A 77 10.06 8.93 2.15
CA LEU A 77 9.21 8.75 0.97
C LEU A 77 7.73 8.95 1.33
N SER A 78 7.13 9.98 0.75
CA SER A 78 5.69 10.28 0.85
C SER A 78 4.85 9.37 -0.04
N LEU A 79 5.46 8.82 -1.11
CA LEU A 79 4.80 7.91 -2.03
C LEU A 79 5.83 7.05 -2.79
N LEU A 80 5.51 5.75 -2.91
CA LEU A 80 6.12 4.85 -3.88
C LEU A 80 5.12 4.54 -5.00
N ALA A 81 5.38 5.01 -6.22
CA ALA A 81 4.62 4.70 -7.42
C ALA A 81 5.28 3.55 -8.19
N VAL A 82 4.53 2.52 -8.56
CA VAL A 82 5.10 1.35 -9.24
C VAL A 82 4.32 0.98 -10.50
N SER A 83 5.03 0.78 -11.61
CA SER A 83 4.50 0.12 -12.81
C SER A 83 5.05 -1.28 -12.93
N GLY A 84 4.17 -2.23 -13.26
CA GLY A 84 4.45 -3.66 -13.27
C GLY A 84 4.34 -4.29 -11.88
N ASN A 85 5.09 -5.36 -11.61
CA ASN A 85 4.92 -6.19 -10.41
C ASN A 85 5.51 -5.52 -9.16
N PRO A 86 4.66 -4.97 -8.27
CA PRO A 86 5.12 -4.13 -7.17
C PRO A 86 5.92 -4.90 -6.12
N CYS A 87 5.66 -6.20 -5.96
CA CYS A 87 6.29 -7.05 -4.96
C CYS A 87 7.82 -7.05 -5.11
N THR A 88 8.29 -7.14 -6.37
CA THR A 88 9.72 -7.22 -6.71
C THR A 88 10.52 -6.00 -6.27
N VAL A 89 9.91 -4.82 -6.25
CA VAL A 89 10.58 -3.56 -5.87
C VAL A 89 10.38 -3.29 -4.38
N MET A 90 9.16 -3.43 -3.86
CA MET A 90 8.86 -3.09 -2.47
C MET A 90 9.65 -3.93 -1.46
N GLN A 91 9.75 -5.24 -1.70
CA GLN A 91 10.48 -6.14 -0.81
C GLN A 91 11.95 -5.71 -0.69
N GLU A 92 12.60 -5.43 -1.82
CA GLU A 92 14.01 -5.04 -1.84
C GLU A 92 14.21 -3.68 -1.18
N LEU A 93 13.37 -2.69 -1.48
CA LEU A 93 13.49 -1.38 -0.87
C LEU A 93 13.24 -1.42 0.64
N LEU A 94 12.29 -2.23 1.12
CA LEU A 94 12.02 -2.38 2.55
C LEU A 94 13.18 -3.08 3.27
N GLN A 95 13.70 -4.18 2.72
CA GLN A 95 14.80 -4.94 3.32
C GLN A 95 16.10 -4.13 3.41
N ASN A 96 16.34 -3.24 2.44
CA ASN A 96 17.49 -2.34 2.44
C ASN A 96 17.27 -1.06 3.29
N GLY A 97 16.14 -0.92 3.98
CA GLY A 97 15.84 0.23 4.82
C GLY A 97 15.57 1.52 4.03
N LEU A 98 15.19 1.39 2.76
CA LEU A 98 14.97 2.49 1.82
C LEU A 98 13.48 2.80 1.59
N LEU A 99 12.61 1.95 2.11
CA LEU A 99 11.18 2.17 2.13
C LEU A 99 10.71 2.12 3.57
N ALA A 100 10.10 3.22 4.04
CA ALA A 100 9.45 3.17 5.34
C ALA A 100 8.28 2.18 5.29
N PRO A 101 8.07 1.34 6.33
CA PRO A 101 6.93 0.41 6.40
C PRO A 101 5.58 1.11 6.12
N THR A 102 5.43 2.33 6.63
CA THR A 102 4.22 3.15 6.50
C THR A 102 4.15 3.96 5.21
N CYS A 103 5.08 3.78 4.26
CA CYS A 103 5.05 4.51 3.00
C CYS A 103 3.82 4.09 2.17
N PRO A 104 2.99 5.04 1.72
CA PRO A 104 1.90 4.76 0.79
C PRO A 104 2.45 4.23 -0.53
N VAL A 105 1.77 3.24 -1.11
CA VAL A 105 2.12 2.66 -2.40
C VAL A 105 0.99 2.90 -3.38
N LEU A 106 1.33 3.29 -4.61
CA LEU A 106 0.40 3.48 -5.71
C LEU A 106 0.83 2.62 -6.89
N PHE A 107 -0.09 1.79 -7.37
CA PHE A 107 0.05 1.13 -8.66
C PHE A 107 -0.28 2.10 -9.79
N VAL A 108 0.65 2.19 -10.75
CA VAL A 108 0.53 2.98 -11.95
C VAL A 108 0.55 2.02 -13.13
N PRO A 109 -0.55 1.88 -13.91
CA PRO A 109 -0.65 0.86 -14.94
C PRO A 109 0.53 0.82 -15.91
N GLN A 110 1.03 1.99 -16.31
CA GLN A 110 2.14 2.12 -17.24
C GLN A 110 2.93 3.39 -16.95
N HIS A 111 4.25 3.30 -17.15
CA HIS A 111 5.17 4.43 -17.20
C HIS A 111 5.22 5.29 -15.92
N ALA A 112 5.31 4.67 -14.73
CA ALA A 112 5.43 5.38 -13.45
C ALA A 112 6.55 6.43 -13.43
N CYS A 113 7.71 6.12 -14.01
CA CYS A 113 8.85 7.02 -14.03
C CYS A 113 8.58 8.23 -14.93
N ASP A 114 8.02 8.02 -16.12
CA ASP A 114 7.67 9.14 -17.02
C ASP A 114 6.59 10.03 -16.41
N LYS A 115 5.61 9.43 -15.72
CA LYS A 115 4.58 10.19 -15.01
C LYS A 115 5.14 11.02 -13.87
N LEU A 116 6.14 10.53 -13.14
CA LEU A 116 6.81 11.35 -12.13
C LEU A 116 7.57 12.52 -12.78
N VAL A 117 8.32 12.25 -13.86
CA VAL A 117 9.09 13.27 -14.59
C VAL A 117 8.19 14.37 -15.16
N GLN A 118 6.99 14.01 -15.60
CA GLN A 118 6.02 14.93 -16.19
C GLN A 118 5.08 15.57 -15.15
N ASP A 119 5.28 15.33 -13.85
CA ASP A 119 4.41 15.79 -12.77
C ASP A 119 2.93 15.39 -12.96
N GLN A 120 2.73 14.12 -13.37
CA GLN A 120 1.42 13.51 -13.64
C GLN A 120 1.03 12.43 -12.63
N LEU A 121 1.85 12.19 -11.62
CA LEU A 121 1.43 11.34 -10.51
C LEU A 121 0.42 12.10 -9.65
N PRO A 122 -0.57 11.41 -9.07
CA PRO A 122 -1.46 12.07 -8.14
C PRO A 122 -0.69 12.53 -6.90
N ASP A 123 -1.03 13.72 -6.42
CA ASP A 123 -0.54 14.25 -5.16
C ASP A 123 -0.74 13.20 -4.02
N PRO A 124 0.31 12.82 -3.28
CA PRO A 124 0.20 11.90 -2.14
C PRO A 124 -0.88 12.32 -1.14
N ALA A 125 -1.13 13.62 -0.96
CA ALA A 125 -2.19 14.11 -0.09
C ALA A 125 -3.59 13.73 -0.59
N ARG A 126 -3.81 13.61 -1.92
CA ARG A 126 -5.08 13.10 -2.48
C ARG A 126 -5.28 11.63 -2.14
N LEU A 127 -4.22 10.82 -2.20
CA LEU A 127 -4.29 9.41 -1.83
C LEU A 127 -4.60 9.24 -0.34
N GLN A 128 -3.93 10.03 0.51
CA GLN A 128 -4.20 10.05 1.95
C GLN A 128 -5.64 10.51 2.24
N ALA A 129 -6.13 11.56 1.56
CA ALA A 129 -7.50 12.04 1.72
C ALA A 129 -8.54 10.99 1.29
N ALA A 130 -8.28 10.22 0.23
CA ALA A 130 -9.14 9.12 -0.18
C ALA A 130 -9.24 8.04 0.92
N ALA A 131 -8.13 7.74 1.61
CA ALA A 131 -8.13 6.83 2.75
C ALA A 131 -8.88 7.43 3.96
N ASP A 132 -8.59 8.68 4.31
CA ASP A 132 -9.20 9.37 5.46
C ASP A 132 -10.72 9.55 5.31
N THR A 133 -11.21 9.64 4.07
CA THR A 133 -12.64 9.79 3.75
C THR A 133 -13.37 8.46 3.49
N GLY A 134 -12.66 7.33 3.57
CA GLY A 134 -13.23 6.00 3.40
C GLY A 134 -13.55 5.62 1.95
N GLN A 135 -12.90 6.25 0.97
CA GLN A 135 -13.01 5.87 -0.45
C GLN A 135 -12.27 4.56 -0.72
N ILE A 136 -11.07 4.41 -0.14
CA ILE A 136 -10.25 3.21 -0.17
C ILE A 136 -9.72 2.95 1.26
N PRO A 137 -9.35 1.71 1.62
CA PRO A 137 -8.60 1.47 2.85
C PRO A 137 -7.18 2.05 2.76
N VAL A 138 -6.55 2.30 3.91
CA VAL A 138 -5.11 2.62 3.99
C VAL A 138 -4.29 1.45 3.48
N ARG A 139 -3.39 1.68 2.52
CA ARG A 139 -2.52 0.67 1.91
C ARG A 139 -1.07 1.16 1.88
N THR A 140 -0.32 0.76 2.90
CA THR A 140 1.10 1.05 3.09
C THR A 140 1.94 -0.17 2.72
N ALA A 141 3.24 0.02 2.53
CA ALA A 141 4.17 -1.04 2.12
C ALA A 141 4.14 -2.27 3.04
N ASP A 142 4.04 -2.07 4.35
CA ASP A 142 3.94 -3.15 5.34
C ASP A 142 2.63 -3.94 5.24
N ILE A 143 1.48 -3.26 5.07
CA ILE A 143 0.19 -3.91 4.87
C ILE A 143 0.22 -4.72 3.57
N ILE A 144 0.77 -4.15 2.50
CA ILE A 144 0.81 -4.80 1.20
C ILE A 144 1.66 -6.06 1.23
N LEU A 145 2.87 -5.99 1.81
CA LEU A 145 3.76 -7.14 1.97
C LEU A 145 3.22 -8.15 3.00
N GLY A 146 2.56 -7.67 4.04
CA GLY A 146 1.83 -8.48 5.01
C GLY A 146 0.82 -9.38 4.30
N ASP A 147 -0.09 -8.84 3.50
CA ASP A 147 -1.10 -9.64 2.78
C ASP A 147 -0.49 -10.67 1.79
N LEU A 148 0.71 -10.36 1.25
CA LEU A 148 1.44 -11.24 0.34
C LEU A 148 2.16 -12.39 1.07
N TRP A 149 2.73 -12.13 2.25
CA TRP A 149 3.49 -13.12 3.01
C TRP A 149 2.64 -13.88 4.03
N GLU A 150 1.69 -13.18 4.64
CA GLU A 150 0.86 -13.60 5.76
C GLU A 150 -0.61 -13.40 5.35
N GLY A 151 -1.23 -14.45 4.81
CA GLY A 151 -2.62 -14.40 4.36
C GLY A 151 -2.88 -15.35 3.21
N SER A 152 -3.54 -14.85 2.17
CA SER A 152 -3.85 -15.59 0.94
C SER A 152 -2.76 -15.51 -0.13
N GLY A 153 -1.74 -14.67 0.05
CA GLY A 153 -0.77 -14.34 -1.00
C GLY A 153 -1.34 -13.43 -2.09
N ILE A 154 -2.42 -12.69 -1.77
CA ILE A 154 -3.03 -11.70 -2.67
C ILE A 154 -3.25 -10.43 -1.86
N THR A 155 -2.88 -9.30 -2.44
CA THR A 155 -2.91 -7.98 -1.84
C THR A 155 -3.72 -7.01 -2.68
N ALA A 156 -4.09 -5.87 -2.10
CA ALA A 156 -4.70 -4.76 -2.81
C ALA A 156 -3.78 -3.54 -2.83
N ILE A 157 -3.67 -2.87 -3.97
CA ILE A 157 -2.80 -1.70 -4.13
C ILE A 157 -3.62 -0.58 -4.76
N PRO A 158 -3.61 0.64 -4.20
CA PRO A 158 -4.30 1.79 -4.78
C PRO A 158 -3.92 2.01 -6.23
N VAL A 159 -4.90 2.32 -7.06
CA VAL A 159 -4.72 2.69 -8.46
C VAL A 159 -5.64 3.86 -8.79
N GLN A 160 -5.15 4.83 -9.54
CA GLN A 160 -5.97 5.95 -9.98
C GLN A 160 -6.86 5.54 -11.17
N THR A 161 -8.16 5.78 -11.07
CA THR A 161 -9.17 5.53 -12.11
C THR A 161 -9.91 6.82 -12.41
N GLY A 162 -9.42 7.61 -13.38
CA GLY A 162 -9.92 8.96 -13.61
C GLY A 162 -9.58 9.90 -12.45
N GLU A 163 -10.58 10.52 -11.84
CA GLU A 163 -10.40 11.43 -10.70
C GLU A 163 -10.47 10.75 -9.32
N THR A 164 -10.79 9.45 -9.31
CA THR A 164 -10.96 8.64 -8.10
C THR A 164 -9.85 7.61 -7.94
N PHE A 165 -9.77 7.02 -6.75
CA PHE A 165 -8.92 5.86 -6.50
C PHE A 165 -9.79 4.60 -6.39
N SER A 166 -9.25 3.51 -6.91
CA SER A 166 -9.70 2.15 -6.70
C SER A 166 -8.55 1.31 -6.16
N LEU A 167 -8.76 0.00 -5.99
CA LEU A 167 -7.77 -0.98 -5.59
C LEU A 167 -7.57 -2.01 -6.71
N SER A 168 -6.31 -2.23 -7.08
CA SER A 168 -5.87 -3.30 -7.96
C SER A 168 -5.45 -4.50 -7.13
N LEU A 169 -5.98 -5.69 -7.43
CA LEU A 169 -5.61 -6.94 -6.75
C LEU A 169 -4.40 -7.59 -7.42
N TRP A 170 -3.40 -7.96 -6.62
CA TRP A 170 -2.13 -8.50 -7.07
C TRP A 170 -1.73 -9.73 -6.26
N ASP A 171 -1.10 -10.72 -6.90
CA ASP A 171 -0.17 -11.62 -6.22
C ASP A 171 1.28 -11.26 -6.59
N THR A 172 2.21 -12.15 -6.24
CA THR A 172 3.63 -12.01 -6.53
C THR A 172 3.99 -12.13 -8.00
N GLU A 173 3.05 -12.41 -8.90
CA GLU A 173 3.31 -12.64 -10.33
C GLU A 173 2.51 -11.69 -11.22
N GLN A 174 1.23 -11.45 -10.91
CA GLN A 174 0.31 -10.76 -11.81
C GLN A 174 -0.83 -10.02 -11.11
N GLN A 175 -1.51 -9.18 -11.91
CA GLN A 175 -2.76 -8.52 -11.55
C GLN A 175 -3.97 -9.43 -11.80
N TYR A 176 -4.91 -9.47 -10.86
CA TYR A 176 -6.18 -10.21 -11.01
C TYR A 176 -7.32 -9.36 -11.51
N ALA A 177 -7.54 -8.22 -10.85
CA ALA A 177 -8.73 -7.40 -11.04
C ALA A 177 -8.50 -5.97 -10.53
N VAL A 178 -9.40 -5.06 -10.89
CA VAL A 178 -9.57 -3.76 -10.24
C VAL A 178 -10.94 -3.76 -9.59
N LEU A 179 -11.00 -3.42 -8.32
CA LEU A 179 -12.24 -3.42 -7.55
C LEU A 179 -13.19 -2.30 -8.01
N SER A 180 -14.49 -2.49 -7.79
CA SER A 180 -15.46 -1.41 -7.93
C SER A 180 -15.29 -0.37 -6.82
N GLU A 181 -15.82 0.84 -7.03
CA GLU A 181 -15.85 1.87 -5.98
C GLU A 181 -16.59 1.37 -4.72
N SER A 182 -17.69 0.66 -4.91
CA SER A 182 -18.51 0.10 -3.83
C SER A 182 -17.72 -0.94 -3.01
N ALA A 183 -16.98 -1.83 -3.67
CA ALA A 183 -16.10 -2.79 -3.00
C ALA A 183 -14.95 -2.09 -2.24
N CYS A 184 -14.33 -1.07 -2.84
CA CYS A 184 -13.26 -0.29 -2.18
C CYS A 184 -13.77 0.39 -0.90
N ARG A 185 -14.94 1.01 -0.97
CA ARG A 185 -15.60 1.64 0.18
C ARG A 185 -16.01 0.62 1.23
N GLY A 186 -16.53 -0.53 0.83
CA GLY A 186 -16.85 -1.62 1.75
C GLY A 186 -15.62 -2.13 2.51
N LEU A 187 -14.48 -2.31 1.84
CA LEU A 187 -13.21 -2.65 2.48
C LEU A 187 -12.75 -1.55 3.44
N ALA A 188 -12.81 -0.28 3.01
CA ALA A 188 -12.46 0.85 3.86
C ALA A 188 -13.31 0.87 5.14
N LEU A 189 -14.61 0.61 5.01
CA LEU A 189 -15.54 0.52 6.13
C LEU A 189 -15.14 -0.58 7.13
N LEU A 190 -14.76 -1.77 6.64
CA LEU A 190 -14.33 -2.91 7.46
C LEU A 190 -12.98 -2.68 8.17
N CYS A 191 -12.01 -2.08 7.47
CA CYS A 191 -10.68 -1.83 8.04
C CYS A 191 -10.71 -0.75 9.13
N GLY A 192 -11.73 0.14 9.14
CA GLY A 192 -11.98 1.09 10.23
C GLY A 192 -10.87 2.14 10.43
N ARG A 193 -9.97 2.32 9.47
CA ARG A 193 -8.85 3.28 9.49
C ARG A 193 -9.17 4.51 8.63
N TRP A 194 -10.26 5.19 8.95
CA TRP A 194 -10.72 6.41 8.31
C TRP A 194 -11.11 7.45 9.36
N GLN A 195 -10.98 8.74 9.02
CA GLN A 195 -11.39 9.83 9.90
C GLN A 195 -12.89 10.10 9.78
N GLN A 196 -13.41 10.10 8.56
CA GLN A 196 -14.84 10.29 8.27
C GLN A 196 -15.25 9.43 7.07
N PHE A 197 -16.07 8.41 7.28
CA PHE A 197 -16.60 7.63 6.16
C PHE A 197 -17.81 8.35 5.56
N ARG A 198 -17.69 8.84 4.32
CA ARG A 198 -18.78 9.57 3.64
C ARG A 198 -19.35 8.75 2.49
N PHE A 199 -20.67 8.68 2.36
CA PHE A 199 -21.35 7.99 1.26
C PHE A 199 -22.60 8.76 0.81
N HIS A 200 -23.06 8.49 -0.40
CA HIS A 200 -24.26 9.12 -0.95
C HIS A 200 -25.48 8.22 -0.73
N ASN A 201 -26.57 8.80 -0.25
CA ASN A 201 -27.91 8.24 -0.27
C ASN A 201 -28.79 9.14 -1.13
N GLY A 202 -28.92 8.80 -2.42
CA GLY A 202 -29.48 9.70 -3.43
C GLY A 202 -28.67 11.01 -3.51
N GLN A 203 -29.33 12.15 -3.28
CA GLN A 203 -28.69 13.47 -3.26
C GLN A 203 -28.07 13.84 -1.90
N THR A 204 -28.30 13.04 -0.85
CA THR A 204 -27.84 13.34 0.50
C THR A 204 -26.45 12.75 0.73
N VAL A 205 -25.48 13.57 1.11
CA VAL A 205 -24.19 13.09 1.62
C VAL A 205 -24.36 12.71 3.08
N CYS A 206 -24.18 11.43 3.36
CA CYS A 206 -24.23 10.86 4.69
C CYS A 206 -22.80 10.58 5.18
N SER A 207 -22.63 10.56 6.50
CA SER A 207 -21.39 10.20 7.16
C SER A 207 -21.64 9.12 8.21
N VAL A 208 -20.71 8.19 8.35
CA VAL A 208 -20.73 7.18 9.42
C VAL A 208 -19.74 7.62 10.49
N THR A 209 -20.19 7.67 11.74
CA THR A 209 -19.29 7.82 12.89
C THR A 209 -18.90 6.43 13.39
N LYS A 210 -17.58 6.21 13.55
CA LYS A 210 -16.99 4.89 13.78
C LYS A 210 -17.61 4.15 14.97
N GLN A 211 -18.14 2.97 14.70
CA GLN A 211 -18.39 1.88 15.65
C GLN A 211 -17.79 0.61 15.04
N ALA A 212 -17.09 -0.19 15.87
CA ALA A 212 -16.36 -1.36 15.38
C ALA A 212 -17.34 -2.42 14.85
N LEU A 213 -17.19 -2.79 13.58
CA LEU A 213 -17.85 -3.96 13.02
C LEU A 213 -17.13 -5.21 13.51
N ARG A 214 -17.90 -6.22 13.91
CA ARG A 214 -17.39 -7.53 14.33
C ARG A 214 -17.55 -8.51 13.18
N CYS A 215 -16.46 -9.16 12.79
CA CYS A 215 -16.52 -10.34 11.94
C CYS A 215 -16.52 -11.59 12.83
N THR A 216 -17.43 -12.54 12.58
CA THR A 216 -17.42 -13.88 13.17
C THR A 216 -17.55 -14.93 12.08
N VAL A 217 -17.02 -16.13 12.27
CA VAL A 217 -17.23 -17.24 11.33
C VAL A 217 -18.01 -18.38 11.95
N SER A 218 -18.74 -19.11 11.11
CA SER A 218 -19.38 -20.38 11.45
C SER A 218 -19.27 -21.34 10.28
N GLY A 219 -19.47 -22.63 10.52
CA GLY A 219 -19.44 -23.68 9.49
C GLY A 219 -18.32 -24.69 9.73
N THR A 220 -17.89 -25.32 8.64
CA THR A 220 -16.81 -26.32 8.63
C THR A 220 -15.69 -25.84 7.72
N ALA A 221 -14.51 -26.46 7.79
CA ALA A 221 -13.38 -26.13 6.92
C ALA A 221 -13.71 -26.18 5.41
N SER A 222 -14.73 -26.96 5.02
CA SER A 222 -15.21 -27.07 3.64
C SER A 222 -16.20 -25.98 3.21
N HIS A 223 -16.83 -25.28 4.17
CA HIS A 223 -17.83 -24.26 3.89
C HIS A 223 -17.95 -23.30 5.07
N LEU A 224 -17.27 -22.16 4.95
CA LEU A 224 -17.26 -21.11 5.96
C LEU A 224 -18.32 -20.05 5.64
N CYS A 225 -18.98 -19.54 6.67
CA CYS A 225 -19.86 -18.38 6.57
C CYS A 225 -19.35 -17.28 7.49
N PHE A 226 -18.82 -16.21 6.89
CA PHE A 226 -18.38 -15.01 7.60
C PHE A 226 -19.55 -14.07 7.81
N THR A 227 -19.81 -13.70 9.05
CA THR A 227 -20.85 -12.76 9.44
C THR A 227 -20.22 -11.45 9.93
N PHE A 228 -20.45 -10.36 9.21
CA PHE A 228 -20.08 -9.01 9.63
C PHE A 228 -21.28 -8.36 10.28
N SER A 229 -21.14 -8.00 11.56
CA SER A 229 -22.23 -7.48 12.38
C SER A 229 -21.82 -6.23 13.14
N GLY A 230 -22.77 -5.33 13.36
CA GLY A 230 -22.52 -4.14 14.18
C GLY A 230 -23.61 -3.09 14.05
N LYS A 231 -23.47 -2.05 14.86
CA LYS A 231 -24.27 -0.84 14.74
C LYS A 231 -23.38 0.25 14.16
N LEU A 232 -23.89 0.95 13.17
CA LEU A 232 -23.28 2.12 12.56
C LEU A 232 -24.16 3.31 12.90
N SER A 233 -23.57 4.48 13.11
CA SER A 233 -24.33 5.71 13.37
C SER A 233 -24.20 6.62 12.17
N VAL A 234 -25.30 6.84 11.47
CA VAL A 234 -25.35 7.63 10.24
C VAL A 234 -25.84 9.05 10.53
N SER A 235 -25.13 10.04 9.97
CA SER A 235 -25.49 11.45 10.06
C SER A 235 -25.50 12.11 8.66
N PRO A 236 -26.61 12.73 8.23
CA PRO A 236 -27.91 12.75 8.91
C PRO A 236 -28.58 11.35 8.91
N PRO A 237 -29.44 11.03 9.89
CA PRO A 237 -30.22 9.79 9.86
C PRO A 237 -31.08 9.74 8.60
N THR A 238 -30.95 8.67 7.81
CA THR A 238 -31.68 8.51 6.55
C THR A 238 -32.11 7.06 6.35
N ASP A 239 -33.31 6.87 5.83
CA ASP A 239 -33.81 5.56 5.45
C ASP A 239 -32.97 4.97 4.31
N GLY A 240 -32.78 3.65 4.29
CA GLY A 240 -31.98 2.95 3.27
C GLY A 240 -30.46 3.03 3.48
N ALA A 241 -29.95 3.78 4.46
CA ALA A 241 -28.52 3.84 4.75
C ALA A 241 -27.92 2.46 5.08
N ALA A 242 -28.64 1.64 5.86
CA ALA A 242 -28.21 0.29 6.19
C ALA A 242 -28.12 -0.62 4.95
N GLU A 243 -29.00 -0.44 3.95
CA GLU A 243 -28.99 -1.24 2.72
C GLU A 243 -27.78 -0.87 1.86
N ILE A 244 -27.48 0.43 1.71
CA ILE A 244 -26.31 0.91 0.97
C ILE A 244 -25.02 0.39 1.60
N LEU A 245 -24.87 0.55 2.92
CA LEU A 245 -23.68 0.07 3.63
C LEU A 245 -23.58 -1.46 3.57
N THR A 246 -24.71 -2.17 3.61
CA THR A 246 -24.75 -3.63 3.45
C THR A 246 -24.28 -4.05 2.06
N ALA A 247 -24.72 -3.35 1.03
CA ALA A 247 -24.31 -3.61 -0.34
C ALA A 247 -22.79 -3.40 -0.52
N MET A 248 -22.24 -2.30 0.00
CA MET A 248 -20.79 -2.04 -0.03
C MET A 248 -19.99 -3.15 0.65
N LEU A 249 -20.39 -3.55 1.86
CA LEU A 249 -19.73 -4.62 2.62
C LEU A 249 -19.79 -5.97 1.91
N ARG A 250 -20.95 -6.30 1.33
CA ARG A 250 -21.15 -7.53 0.57
C ARG A 250 -20.27 -7.54 -0.68
N GLU A 251 -20.28 -6.45 -1.44
CA GLU A 251 -19.50 -6.33 -2.68
C GLU A 251 -18.00 -6.36 -2.42
N ALA A 252 -17.55 -5.78 -1.31
CA ALA A 252 -16.17 -5.91 -0.83
C ALA A 252 -15.77 -7.38 -0.62
N PHE A 253 -16.59 -8.17 0.08
CA PHE A 253 -16.32 -9.58 0.29
C PHE A 253 -16.37 -10.39 -1.01
N GLU A 254 -17.41 -10.17 -1.83
CA GLU A 254 -17.62 -10.90 -3.08
C GLU A 254 -16.47 -10.68 -4.08
N GLN A 255 -16.00 -9.45 -4.26
CA GLN A 255 -14.91 -9.16 -5.21
C GLN A 255 -13.52 -9.51 -4.67
N THR A 256 -13.33 -9.66 -3.36
CA THR A 256 -12.03 -10.01 -2.77
C THR A 256 -11.94 -11.50 -2.42
N ALA A 257 -12.51 -11.89 -1.29
CA ALA A 257 -12.50 -13.26 -0.79
C ALA A 257 -13.25 -14.20 -1.75
N GLY A 258 -14.46 -13.83 -2.19
CA GLY A 258 -15.31 -14.69 -3.03
C GLY A 258 -14.75 -14.92 -4.44
N ALA A 259 -14.34 -13.86 -5.13
CA ALA A 259 -13.88 -13.96 -6.52
C ALA A 259 -12.39 -14.34 -6.62
N SER A 260 -11.54 -13.69 -5.83
CA SER A 260 -10.08 -13.81 -5.96
C SER A 260 -9.46 -14.69 -4.86
N GLY A 261 -10.18 -14.98 -3.77
CA GLY A 261 -9.61 -15.63 -2.59
C GLY A 261 -8.71 -14.69 -1.79
N ALA A 262 -8.81 -13.37 -2.00
CA ALA A 262 -7.95 -12.40 -1.34
C ALA A 262 -8.36 -12.22 0.13
N ASP A 263 -7.45 -12.49 1.06
CA ASP A 263 -7.67 -12.31 2.49
C ASP A 263 -7.15 -10.95 2.97
N LEU A 264 -7.87 -9.89 2.61
CA LEU A 264 -7.52 -8.51 2.99
C LEU A 264 -8.10 -8.08 4.35
N LEU A 265 -8.80 -9.00 5.02
CA LEU A 265 -9.62 -8.72 6.20
C LEU A 265 -9.24 -9.58 7.41
N PHE A 266 -8.11 -10.29 7.35
CA PHE A 266 -7.66 -11.21 8.39
C PHE A 266 -8.73 -12.26 8.71
N LEU A 267 -9.35 -12.81 7.65
CA LEU A 267 -10.40 -13.82 7.74
C LEU A 267 -9.85 -15.15 8.24
N ARG A 268 -8.59 -15.46 7.91
CA ARG A 268 -7.90 -16.65 8.42
C ARG A 268 -7.76 -16.60 9.94
N GLU A 269 -7.31 -15.47 10.46
CA GLU A 269 -7.16 -15.20 11.89
C GLU A 269 -8.52 -15.20 12.57
N THR A 270 -9.53 -14.63 11.92
CA THR A 270 -10.92 -14.68 12.38
C THR A 270 -11.41 -16.12 12.49
N ALA A 271 -11.10 -16.97 11.50
CA ALA A 271 -11.47 -18.37 11.51
C ALA A 271 -10.76 -19.16 12.61
N ALA A 272 -9.46 -18.94 12.80
CA ALA A 272 -8.70 -19.53 13.88
C ALA A 272 -9.24 -19.12 15.26
N ARG A 273 -9.53 -17.82 15.45
CA ARG A 273 -10.07 -17.25 16.68
C ARG A 273 -11.42 -17.85 17.06
N ASP A 274 -12.28 -18.10 16.07
CA ASP A 274 -13.63 -18.64 16.29
C ASP A 274 -13.67 -20.18 16.26
N GLY A 275 -12.50 -20.85 16.33
CA GLY A 275 -12.39 -22.29 16.57
C GLY A 275 -12.24 -23.16 15.32
N ILE A 276 -12.06 -22.58 14.14
CA ILE A 276 -11.73 -23.32 12.91
C ILE A 276 -10.22 -23.53 12.83
N SER A 277 -9.73 -24.47 13.64
CA SER A 277 -8.28 -24.73 13.80
C SER A 277 -7.56 -25.06 12.49
N GLU A 278 -8.25 -25.69 11.55
CA GLU A 278 -7.75 -26.08 10.24
C GLU A 278 -7.33 -24.86 9.40
N ALA A 279 -7.98 -23.71 9.60
CA ALA A 279 -7.63 -22.48 8.91
C ALA A 279 -6.17 -22.05 9.19
N SER A 280 -5.65 -22.35 10.39
CA SER A 280 -4.25 -22.05 10.74
C SER A 280 -3.25 -22.96 10.05
N ALA A 281 -3.66 -24.18 9.65
CA ALA A 281 -2.77 -25.17 9.04
C ALA A 281 -2.72 -25.08 7.50
N CYS A 282 -3.68 -24.39 6.87
CA CYS A 282 -3.73 -24.27 5.41
C CYS A 282 -2.51 -23.53 4.83
N THR A 283 -2.04 -23.96 3.67
CA THR A 283 -1.19 -23.13 2.82
C THR A 283 -1.99 -21.91 2.31
N PRO A 284 -1.33 -20.81 1.90
CA PRO A 284 -2.02 -19.66 1.31
C PRO A 284 -2.92 -20.05 0.12
N SER A 285 -2.48 -21.01 -0.70
CA SER A 285 -3.25 -21.50 -1.85
C SER A 285 -4.50 -22.30 -1.44
N GLU A 286 -4.42 -23.14 -0.41
CA GLU A 286 -5.59 -23.84 0.13
C GLU A 286 -6.57 -22.85 0.75
N TRP A 287 -6.06 -21.85 1.49
CA TRP A 287 -6.89 -20.81 2.09
C TRP A 287 -7.63 -19.99 1.03
N ARG A 288 -6.98 -19.63 -0.08
CA ARG A 288 -7.64 -18.99 -1.24
C ARG A 288 -8.81 -19.82 -1.76
N CYS A 289 -8.64 -21.13 -1.90
CA CYS A 289 -9.69 -22.03 -2.36
C CYS A 289 -10.86 -22.09 -1.37
N ILE A 290 -10.60 -22.07 -0.06
CA ILE A 290 -11.64 -22.02 0.96
C ILE A 290 -12.41 -20.70 0.87
N LEU A 291 -11.71 -19.56 0.80
CA LEU A 291 -12.34 -18.24 0.72
C LEU A 291 -13.25 -18.06 -0.51
N LYS A 292 -12.86 -18.61 -1.66
CA LYS A 292 -13.68 -18.56 -2.88
C LYS A 292 -15.01 -19.30 -2.76
N ASN A 293 -15.11 -20.25 -1.84
CA ASN A 293 -16.31 -21.01 -1.55
C ASN A 293 -17.00 -20.55 -0.25
N ALA A 294 -16.51 -19.48 0.38
CA ALA A 294 -17.07 -18.98 1.61
C ALA A 294 -18.27 -18.07 1.36
N ASP A 295 -19.25 -18.14 2.25
CA ASP A 295 -20.41 -17.27 2.25
C ASP A 295 -20.18 -16.03 3.11
N CYS A 296 -20.91 -14.96 2.79
CA CYS A 296 -20.94 -13.73 3.58
C CYS A 296 -22.36 -13.36 4.00
N ARG A 297 -22.50 -13.03 5.28
CA ARG A 297 -23.72 -12.47 5.88
C ARG A 297 -23.41 -11.11 6.49
N ILE A 298 -24.20 -10.12 6.16
CA ILE A 298 -24.10 -8.77 6.73
C ILE A 298 -25.28 -8.52 7.65
N GLN A 299 -25.02 -8.10 8.88
CA GLN A 299 -25.99 -7.81 9.93
C GLN A 299 -25.68 -6.45 10.56
N ILE A 300 -25.91 -5.39 9.79
CA ILE A 300 -25.71 -4.03 10.26
C ILE A 300 -27.03 -3.33 10.55
N THR A 301 -27.01 -2.50 11.58
CA THR A 301 -28.05 -1.50 11.85
C THR A 301 -27.41 -0.12 11.69
N ALA A 302 -28.08 0.82 11.01
CA ALA A 302 -27.53 2.12 10.66
C ALA A 302 -28.47 3.26 11.10
#